data_AF-M8DX50-F1
#
_entry.id   AF-M8DX50-F1
#
_cell.length_a   1.000
_cell.length_b   1.000
_cell.length_c   1.000
_cell.angle_alpha   90.00
_cell.angle_beta   90.00
_cell.angle_gamma   90.00
#
_symmetry.space_group_name_H-M   'P 1'
#
loop_
_entity.id
_entity.type
_entity.pdbx_description
1 polymer ?
#
loop_
_entity_poly.entity_id
_entity_poly.type
_entity_poly.pdbx_seq_one_letter_code
_entity_poly.pdbx_strand_id
1 'polypeptide(L)'
;MEFYCPACEQAFSKKEEICSHLTSFFQSLHGKKVWRIRFLHHHPYHIYSDEQIHEMLQKQPLTVTHAMCLTDFDSDLCTGTDSLGKTVSIFD
;
A
#
# COMPACT_ATOMS: atom_id res chain seq x y z
N MET A 1 12.81 1.85 2.79
CA MET A 1 11.82 2.16 1.73
C MET A 1 10.96 3.29 2.24
N GLU A 2 10.54 4.23 1.39
CA GLU A 2 9.71 5.36 1.81
C GLU A 2 8.24 5.10 1.48
N PHE A 3 7.32 5.51 2.37
CA PHE A 3 5.87 5.33 2.25
C PHE A 3 5.17 6.67 2.35
N TYR A 4 4.30 6.97 1.39
CA TYR A 4 3.59 8.23 1.33
C TYR A 4 2.22 8.14 2.00
N CYS A 5 1.92 9.09 2.88
CA CYS A 5 0.56 9.32 3.38
C CYS A 5 -0.09 10.46 2.59
N PRO A 6 -1.20 10.21 1.86
CA PRO A 6 -1.89 11.26 1.13
C PRO A 6 -2.58 12.29 2.04
N ALA A 7 -2.96 11.91 3.27
CA ALA A 7 -3.60 12.82 4.21
C ALA A 7 -2.62 13.79 4.89
N CYS A 8 -1.37 13.36 5.08
CA CYS A 8 -0.30 14.19 5.67
C CYS A 8 0.61 14.84 4.63
N GLU A 9 0.50 14.45 3.36
CA GLU A 9 1.40 14.83 2.27
C GLU A 9 2.88 14.57 2.58
N GLN A 10 3.17 13.55 3.38
CA GLN A 10 4.49 13.25 3.91
C GLN A 10 4.91 11.81 3.59
N ALA A 11 6.20 11.63 3.35
CA ALA A 11 6.85 10.33 3.21
C ALA A 11 7.49 9.89 4.54
N PHE A 12 7.36 8.60 4.86
CA PHE A 12 7.88 7.96 6.07
C PHE A 12 8.85 6.85 5.68
N SER A 13 10.00 6.79 6.35
CA SER A 13 11.08 5.85 5.98
C SER A 13 11.07 4.58 6.83
N LYS A 14 10.33 4.59 7.94
CA LYS A 14 10.24 3.49 8.91
C LYS A 14 8.79 3.21 9.29
N LYS A 15 8.50 1.96 9.67
CA LYS A 15 7.16 1.53 10.12
C LYS A 15 6.73 2.27 11.39
N GLU A 16 7.67 2.56 12.28
CA GLU A 16 7.43 3.24 13.56
C GLU A 16 7.09 4.73 13.41
N GLU A 17 7.40 5.31 12.24
CA GLU A 17 7.17 6.73 11.94
C GLU A 17 5.79 6.97 11.31
N ILE A 18 5.04 5.91 11.02
CA ILE A 18 3.76 5.98 10.32
C ILE A 18 2.74 6.77 11.14
N CYS A 19 2.13 7.78 10.50
CA CYS A 19 1.13 8.61 11.13
C CYS A 19 -0.19 7.88 11.38
N SER A 20 -0.99 8.42 12.30
CA SER A 20 -2.31 7.88 12.67
C SER A 20 -3.26 7.71 11.48
N HIS A 21 -3.15 8.54 10.44
CA HIS A 21 -3.96 8.39 9.22
C HIS A 21 -3.65 7.12 8.45
N LEU A 22 -2.36 6.80 8.27
CA LEU A 22 -1.95 5.55 7.62
C LEU A 22 -2.27 4.35 8.50
N THR A 23 -2.10 4.44 9.82
CA THR A 23 -2.52 3.38 10.75
C THR A 23 -4.03 3.11 10.63
N SER A 24 -4.85 4.17 10.68
CA SER A 24 -6.32 4.06 10.54
C SER A 24 -6.70 3.52 9.16
N PHE A 25 -5.99 3.94 8.13
CA PHE A 25 -6.17 3.41 6.78
C PHE A 25 -5.85 1.91 6.72
N PHE A 26 -4.73 1.45 7.26
CA PHE A 26 -4.40 0.02 7.31
C PHE A 26 -5.41 -0.81 8.09
N GLN A 27 -5.91 -0.30 9.21
CA GLN A 27 -7.00 -0.94 9.96
C GLN A 27 -8.26 -1.10 9.10
N SER A 28 -8.60 -0.11 8.27
CA SER A 28 -9.74 -0.20 7.34
C SER A 28 -9.56 -1.24 6.23
N LEU A 29 -8.33 -1.71 6.03
CA LEU A 29 -7.93 -2.71 5.04
C LEU A 29 -7.75 -4.11 5.63
N HIS A 30 -8.00 -4.31 6.92
CA HIS A 30 -7.85 -5.61 7.56
C HIS A 30 -8.72 -6.69 6.87
N GLY A 31 -8.12 -7.82 6.53
CA GLY A 31 -8.72 -8.92 5.76
C GLY A 31 -9.01 -8.60 4.29
N LYS A 32 -8.62 -7.41 3.80
CA LYS A 32 -8.87 -7.00 2.41
C LYS A 32 -7.64 -7.17 1.54
N LYS A 33 -7.84 -6.98 0.23
CA LYS A 33 -6.78 -6.90 -0.75
C LYS A 33 -6.19 -5.49 -0.76
N VAL A 34 -4.87 -5.41 -0.75
CA VAL A 34 -4.12 -4.16 -0.68
C VAL A 34 -3.05 -4.13 -1.75
N TRP A 35 -2.79 -2.93 -2.26
CA TRP A 35 -1.80 -2.68 -3.29
C TRP A 35 -0.75 -1.72 -2.77
N ARG A 36 0.51 -2.11 -2.92
CA ARG A 36 1.64 -1.20 -2.79
C ARG A 36 2.17 -0.87 -4.17
N ILE A 37 2.17 0.41 -4.51
CA ILE A 37 2.57 0.88 -5.84
C ILE A 37 3.64 1.96 -5.70
N ARG A 38 4.67 1.90 -6.53
CA ARG A 38 5.59 3.00 -6.81
C ARG A 38 5.38 3.47 -8.24
N PHE A 39 4.94 4.72 -8.41
CA PHE A 39 4.74 5.32 -9.73
C PHE A 39 6.08 5.66 -10.39
N LEU A 40 6.07 5.71 -11.71
CA LEU A 40 7.23 6.16 -12.48
C LEU A 40 7.59 7.60 -12.08
N HIS A 41 8.88 7.88 -11.85
CA HIS A 41 9.40 9.16 -11.36
C HIS A 41 8.93 9.61 -9.96
N HIS A 42 8.29 8.72 -9.19
CA HIS A 42 7.96 8.97 -7.79
C HIS A 42 8.76 8.03 -6.88
N HIS A 43 9.48 8.59 -5.91
CA HIS A 43 10.31 7.84 -4.98
C HIS A 43 9.54 7.04 -3.92
N PRO A 44 8.51 7.57 -3.24
CA PRO A 44 7.83 6.83 -2.19
C PRO A 44 6.83 5.81 -2.75
N TYR A 45 6.58 4.75 -1.98
CA TYR A 45 5.50 3.82 -2.21
C TYR A 45 4.18 4.40 -1.71
N HIS A 46 3.13 4.13 -2.45
CA HIS A 46 1.75 4.46 -2.13
C HIS A 46 0.99 3.17 -1.84
N ILE A 47 0.11 3.20 -0.84
CA ILE A 47 -0.75 2.07 -0.50
C ILE A 47 -2.18 2.40 -0.87
N TYR A 48 -2.84 1.46 -1.51
CA TYR A 48 -4.22 1.59 -1.99
C TYR A 48 -5.03 0.34 -1.66
N SER A 49 -6.34 0.53 -1.44
CA SER A 49 -7.33 -0.53 -1.48
C SER A 49 -7.52 -1.04 -2.91
N ASP A 50 -8.11 -2.24 -3.05
CA ASP A 50 -8.47 -2.78 -4.36
C ASP A 50 -9.49 -1.89 -5.09
N GLU A 51 -10.45 -1.32 -4.35
CA GLU A 51 -11.46 -0.41 -4.90
C GLU A 51 -10.81 0.85 -5.48
N GLN A 52 -9.87 1.47 -4.75
CA GLN A 52 -9.14 2.65 -5.23
C GLN A 52 -8.34 2.35 -6.51
N ILE A 53 -7.66 1.20 -6.58
CA ILE A 53 -6.93 0.81 -7.79
C ILE A 53 -7.88 0.61 -8.97
N HIS A 54 -9.03 -0.03 -8.74
CA HIS A 54 -10.01 -0.24 -9.78
C HIS A 54 -10.55 1.10 -10.33
N GLU A 55 -10.91 2.04 -9.44
CA GLU A 55 -11.35 3.38 -9.84
C GLU A 55 -10.29 4.15 -10.63
N MET A 56 -9.02 4.03 -10.23
CA MET A 56 -7.90 4.68 -10.93
C MET A 56 -7.72 4.11 -12.34
N LEU A 57 -7.77 2.78 -12.49
CA LEU A 57 -7.62 2.10 -13.78
C LEU A 57 -8.77 2.38 -14.76
N GLN A 58 -9.97 2.64 -14.25
CA GLN A 58 -11.11 3.04 -15.10
C GLN A 58 -10.89 4.42 -15.76
N LYS A 59 -10.15 5.32 -15.10
CA LYS A 59 -9.88 6.66 -15.62
C LYS A 59 -8.73 6.67 -16.61
N GLN A 60 -7.65 5.98 -16.26
CA GLN A 60 -6.46 5.88 -17.11
C GLN A 60 -5.56 4.70 -16.69
N PRO A 61 -4.75 4.16 -17.63
CA PRO A 61 -3.69 3.23 -17.28
C PRO A 61 -2.69 3.85 -16.29
N LEU A 62 -2.20 3.05 -15.35
CA LEU A 62 -1.19 3.47 -14.38
C LEU A 62 0.22 3.14 -14.88
N THR A 63 1.10 4.13 -14.92
CA THR A 63 2.52 3.93 -15.21
C THR A 63 3.29 3.77 -13.90
N VAL A 64 3.75 2.55 -13.64
CA VAL A 64 4.37 2.17 -12.36
C VAL A 64 5.75 1.54 -12.58
N THR A 65 6.66 1.76 -11.64
CA THR A 65 7.97 1.08 -11.62
C THR A 65 7.90 -0.22 -10.82
N HIS A 66 7.04 -0.27 -9.79
CA HIS A 66 6.83 -1.47 -8.97
C HIS A 66 5.38 -1.50 -8.50
N ALA A 67 4.73 -2.65 -8.60
CA ALA A 67 3.45 -2.94 -7.97
C ALA A 67 3.52 -4.28 -7.24
N MET A 68 2.97 -4.32 -6.03
CA MET A 68 2.79 -5.51 -5.21
C MET A 68 1.34 -5.57 -4.77
N CYS A 69 0.75 -6.76 -4.81
CA CYS A 69 -0.61 -7.03 -4.39
C CYS A 69 -0.57 -8.07 -3.27
N LEU A 70 -1.18 -7.75 -2.13
CA LEU A 70 -1.37 -8.68 -1.03
C LEU A 70 -2.85 -8.93 -0.81
N THR A 71 -3.22 -10.18 -0.57
CA THR A 71 -4.56 -10.59 -0.12
C THR A 71 -4.54 -10.93 1.37
N ASP A 72 -5.72 -10.95 1.99
CA ASP A 72 -5.88 -11.26 3.42
C ASP A 72 -4.96 -10.43 4.31
N PHE A 73 -4.99 -9.11 4.12
CA PHE A 73 -4.06 -8.20 4.78
C PHE A 73 -4.33 -8.11 6.28
N ASP A 74 -3.35 -8.48 7.09
CA ASP A 74 -3.33 -8.27 8.53
C ASP A 74 -2.77 -6.88 8.84
N SER A 75 -3.64 -5.98 9.33
CA SER A 75 -3.27 -4.61 9.69
C SER A 75 -2.34 -4.50 10.88
N ASP A 76 -2.40 -5.45 11.82
CA ASP A 76 -1.63 -5.39 13.08
C ASP A 76 -0.17 -5.74 12.80
N LEU A 77 0.04 -6.77 11.97
CA LEU A 77 1.37 -7.16 11.51
C LEU A 77 1.83 -6.38 10.29
N CYS A 78 0.89 -5.77 9.55
CA CYS A 78 1.10 -5.17 8.23
C CYS A 78 1.62 -6.18 7.20
N THR A 79 1.08 -7.40 7.25
CA THR A 79 1.46 -8.52 6.37
C THR A 79 0.27 -8.99 5.56
N GLY A 80 0.51 -9.66 4.45
CA GLY A 80 -0.54 -10.33 3.69
C GLY A 80 0.07 -11.41 2.81
N THR A 81 -0.79 -12.08 2.04
CA THR A 81 -0.40 -13.18 1.16
C THR A 81 -0.14 -12.64 -0.25
N ASP A 82 1.04 -12.89 -0.80
CA ASP A 82 1.39 -12.50 -2.17
C ASP A 82 0.79 -13.45 -3.23
N SER A 83 1.06 -13.17 -4.51
CA SER A 83 0.59 -14.01 -5.63
C SER A 83 1.19 -15.43 -5.65
N LEU A 84 2.24 -15.68 -4.88
CA LEU A 84 2.88 -16.99 -4.74
C LEU A 84 2.37 -17.76 -3.51
N GLY A 85 1.42 -17.19 -2.76
CA GLY A 85 0.89 -17.79 -1.54
C GLY A 85 1.80 -17.60 -0.33
N LYS A 86 2.80 -16.71 -0.39
CA LYS A 86 3.73 -16.44 0.70
C LYS A 86 3.23 -15.27 1.54
N THR A 87 3.30 -15.40 2.86
CA THR A 87 3.11 -14.27 3.77
C THR A 87 4.30 -13.33 3.71
N VAL A 88 4.05 -12.07 3.36
CA VAL A 88 5.07 -11.01 3.23
C VAL A 88 4.57 -9.72 3.87
N SER A 89 5.51 -8.87 4.31
CA SER A 89 5.19 -7.54 4.82
C SER A 89 4.86 -6.59 3.66
N ILE A 90 3.90 -5.69 3.86
CA ILE A 90 3.67 -4.57 2.94
C ILE A 90 4.90 -3.63 2.88
N PHE A 91 5.82 -3.74 3.84
CA PHE A 91 7.04 -2.95 3.90
C PHE A 91 8.28 -3.62 3.29
N ASP A 92 8.20 -4.90 2.91
CA ASP A 92 9.31 -5.69 2.32
C ASP A 92 9.32 -5.63 0.79
#